data_AF-A0A0K8VVM6-F1
#
_entry.id   AF-A0A0K8VVM6-F1
#
_cell.length_a   1.000
_cell.length_b   1.000
_cell.length_c   1.000
_cell.angle_alpha   90.00
_cell.angle_beta   90.00
_cell.angle_gamma   90.00
#
_symmetry.space_group_name_H-M   'P 1'
#
loop_
_entity.id
_entity.type
_entity.pdbx_description
1 polymer ?
#
loop_
_entity_poly.entity_id
_entity_poly.type
_entity_poly.pdbx_seq_one_letter_code
_entity_poly.pdbx_strand_id
1 'polypeptide(L)'
;MRPLALFTSEESHYSFVKAAHWLGLGADNCIVVKTNERGQMLTNDLEAKVLKAQESGCEPFFVNATAGTTVLGAFDDLNAIADVCEKYGLWLHVDACLGGSALLSYRNHYLLAGLDRTKSFAWNPHKSLGAPLQCSLFLTRERDLLTRCNSIQVNYLFQQDKFYDVSYDTGNKSIQCGRKIDAFKFWLMLKARGYGSFGRLLDHAIDISKVLVEKIKQRGTERFRLVLEDYQYMNVCFWYIPKALRGLEETPEWRERLYTVSN
;
A
#
# COMPACT_ATOMS: atom_id res chain seq x y z
N MET A 1 -8.06 3.92 -29.77
CA MET A 1 -7.53 3.06 -28.68
C MET A 1 -8.62 2.99 -27.62
N ARG A 2 -8.92 1.81 -27.04
CA ARG A 2 -9.93 1.72 -25.97
C ARG A 2 -9.38 2.42 -24.71
N PRO A 3 -10.20 3.16 -23.94
CA PRO A 3 -9.73 3.74 -22.67
C PRO A 3 -9.28 2.64 -21.72
N LEU A 4 -8.10 2.77 -21.11
CA LEU A 4 -7.59 1.81 -20.13
C LEU A 4 -8.24 2.07 -18.77
N ALA A 5 -8.60 1.02 -18.03
CA ALA A 5 -9.15 1.12 -16.69
C ALA A 5 -8.26 0.40 -15.66
N LEU A 6 -7.97 1.10 -14.55
CA LEU A 6 -7.27 0.55 -13.41
C LEU A 6 -8.14 0.59 -12.16
N PHE A 7 -8.01 -0.40 -11.29
CA PHE A 7 -8.86 -0.57 -10.11
C PHE A 7 -8.05 -0.46 -8.83
N THR A 8 -8.59 0.22 -7.83
CA THR A 8 -7.93 0.38 -6.53
C THR A 8 -8.96 0.51 -5.41
N SER A 9 -8.62 0.13 -4.19
CA SER A 9 -9.49 0.27 -3.02
C SER A 9 -9.83 1.75 -2.74
N GLU A 10 -11.01 2.03 -2.20
CA GLU A 10 -11.35 3.38 -1.70
C GLU A 10 -10.45 3.83 -0.53
N GLU A 11 -9.87 2.87 0.19
CA GLU A 11 -8.90 3.09 1.27
C GLU A 11 -7.43 3.07 0.77
N SER A 12 -7.22 2.95 -0.55
CA SER A 12 -5.88 2.95 -1.14
C SER A 12 -5.22 4.33 -1.07
N HIS A 13 -3.90 4.36 -1.23
CA HIS A 13 -3.17 5.61 -1.26
C HIS A 13 -3.53 6.43 -2.51
N TYR A 14 -3.75 7.73 -2.34
CA TYR A 14 -4.14 8.65 -3.42
C TYR A 14 -3.15 8.71 -4.60
N SER A 15 -1.96 8.12 -4.48
CA SER A 15 -0.96 8.06 -5.56
C SER A 15 -1.48 7.37 -6.81
N PHE A 16 -2.43 6.44 -6.70
CA PHE A 16 -2.98 5.76 -7.89
C PHE A 16 -3.84 6.69 -8.74
N VAL A 17 -4.68 7.52 -8.12
CA VAL A 17 -5.43 8.58 -8.83
C VAL A 17 -4.48 9.60 -9.43
N LYS A 18 -3.45 10.02 -8.68
CA LYS A 18 -2.42 10.93 -9.21
C LYS A 18 -1.63 10.31 -10.37
N ALA A 19 -1.28 9.02 -10.29
CA ALA A 19 -0.58 8.31 -11.35
C ALA A 19 -1.45 8.16 -12.60
N ALA A 20 -2.74 7.83 -12.46
CA ALA A 20 -3.68 7.78 -13.58
C ALA A 20 -3.74 9.13 -14.31
N HIS A 21 -3.78 10.22 -13.56
CA HIS A 21 -3.74 11.57 -14.12
C HIS A 21 -2.39 11.86 -14.81
N TRP A 22 -1.26 11.61 -14.15
CA TRP A 22 0.08 11.87 -14.66
C TRP A 22 0.45 11.04 -15.89
N LEU A 23 -0.02 9.80 -15.96
CA LEU A 23 0.24 8.88 -17.08
C LEU A 23 -0.71 9.11 -18.27
N GLY A 24 -1.58 10.13 -18.20
CA GLY A 24 -2.53 10.44 -19.28
C GLY A 24 -3.70 9.47 -19.40
N LEU A 25 -3.92 8.61 -18.39
CA LEU A 25 -5.09 7.71 -18.34
C LEU A 25 -6.36 8.50 -17.96
N GLY A 26 -6.21 9.56 -17.18
CA GLY A 26 -7.34 10.34 -16.63
C GLY A 26 -7.80 9.80 -15.28
N ALA A 27 -8.15 10.69 -14.36
CA ALA A 27 -8.52 10.32 -12.99
C ALA A 27 -9.80 9.44 -12.96
N ASP A 28 -10.73 9.68 -13.89
CA ASP A 28 -12.00 8.92 -14.00
C ASP A 28 -11.78 7.44 -14.39
N ASN A 29 -10.61 7.12 -14.97
CA ASN A 29 -10.21 5.76 -15.31
C ASN A 29 -9.49 5.03 -14.17
N CYS A 30 -9.30 5.71 -13.02
CA CYS A 30 -8.94 5.08 -11.75
C CYS A 30 -10.22 4.71 -11.00
N ILE A 31 -10.72 3.51 -11.27
CA ILE A 31 -11.99 3.03 -10.75
C ILE A 31 -11.80 2.57 -9.29
N VAL A 32 -12.44 3.30 -8.38
CA VAL A 32 -12.44 2.98 -6.96
C VAL A 32 -13.30 1.75 -6.69
N VAL A 33 -12.81 0.80 -5.89
CA VAL A 33 -13.48 -0.43 -5.42
C VAL A 33 -13.87 -0.27 -3.96
N LYS A 34 -15.08 -0.72 -3.60
CA LYS A 34 -15.62 -0.61 -2.24
C LYS A 34 -14.84 -1.49 -1.26
N THR A 35 -14.88 -1.12 0.00
CA THR A 35 -14.30 -1.90 1.10
C THR A 35 -15.36 -2.45 2.04
N ASN A 36 -14.98 -3.46 2.81
CA ASN A 36 -15.74 -3.92 3.97
C ASN A 36 -15.55 -2.96 5.16
N GLU A 37 -16.24 -3.22 6.27
CA GLU A 37 -16.17 -2.40 7.48
C GLU A 37 -14.76 -2.31 8.11
N ARG A 38 -13.84 -3.19 7.71
CA ARG A 38 -12.44 -3.20 8.14
C ARG A 38 -11.51 -2.46 7.18
N GLY A 39 -12.03 -1.87 6.10
CA GLY A 39 -11.25 -1.17 5.08
C GLY A 39 -10.53 -2.08 4.08
N GLN A 40 -10.96 -3.34 3.94
CA GLN A 40 -10.41 -4.29 2.97
C GLN A 40 -11.26 -4.33 1.70
N MET A 41 -10.63 -4.37 0.53
CA MET A 41 -11.29 -4.41 -0.77
C MET A 41 -12.29 -5.58 -0.89
N LEU A 42 -13.49 -5.28 -1.39
CA LEU A 42 -14.52 -6.29 -1.71
C LEU A 42 -14.30 -6.87 -3.11
N THR A 43 -13.94 -8.14 -3.19
CA THR A 43 -13.67 -8.83 -4.47
C THR A 43 -14.88 -8.95 -5.38
N ASN A 44 -16.09 -9.12 -4.82
CA ASN A 44 -17.33 -9.12 -5.60
C ASN A 44 -17.58 -7.76 -6.28
N ASP A 45 -17.24 -6.65 -5.60
CA ASP A 45 -17.36 -5.31 -6.17
C ASP A 45 -16.24 -5.03 -7.20
N LEU A 46 -15.03 -5.54 -6.97
CA LEU A 46 -13.94 -5.53 -7.96
C LEU A 46 -14.39 -6.21 -9.26
N GLU A 47 -14.88 -7.45 -9.17
CA GLU A 47 -15.32 -8.22 -10.33
C GLU A 47 -16.47 -7.52 -11.08
N ALA A 48 -17.47 -7.02 -10.35
CA ALA A 48 -18.56 -6.25 -10.94
C ALA A 48 -18.06 -4.99 -11.68
N LYS A 49 -17.06 -4.30 -11.14
CA LYS A 49 -16.46 -3.10 -11.77
C LYS A 49 -15.62 -3.44 -12.99
N VAL A 50 -14.91 -4.57 -12.98
CA VAL A 50 -14.18 -5.08 -14.15
C VAL A 50 -15.16 -5.34 -15.30
N LEU A 51 -16.25 -6.06 -15.04
CA LEU A 51 -17.28 -6.36 -16.04
C LEU A 51 -17.94 -5.08 -16.57
N LYS A 52 -18.33 -4.16 -15.69
CA LYS A 52 -18.92 -2.87 -16.07
C LYS A 52 -17.97 -2.03 -16.95
N ALA A 53 -16.68 -2.03 -16.65
CA ALA A 53 -15.68 -1.34 -17.46
C ALA A 53 -15.58 -1.93 -18.87
N GLN A 54 -15.61 -3.27 -19.00
CA GLN A 54 -15.64 -3.95 -20.31
C GLN A 54 -16.91 -3.62 -21.09
N GLU A 55 -18.07 -3.65 -20.44
CA GLU A 55 -19.37 -3.29 -21.05
C GLU A 55 -19.40 -1.84 -21.53
N SER A 56 -18.69 -0.95 -20.84
CA SER A 56 -18.57 0.47 -21.20
C SER A 56 -17.51 0.73 -22.30
N GLY A 57 -16.89 -0.31 -22.85
CA GLY A 57 -15.87 -0.21 -23.90
C GLY A 57 -14.47 0.15 -23.41
N CYS A 58 -14.24 0.18 -22.09
CA CYS A 58 -12.91 0.32 -21.51
C CYS A 58 -12.18 -1.03 -21.51
N GLU A 59 -10.86 -0.98 -21.38
CA GLU A 59 -9.98 -2.14 -21.29
C GLU A 59 -9.37 -2.19 -19.88
N PRO A 60 -9.94 -3.02 -18.98
CA PRO A 60 -9.33 -3.36 -17.70
C PRO A 60 -7.93 -3.94 -17.89
N PHE A 61 -6.95 -3.41 -17.18
CA PHE A 61 -5.57 -3.92 -17.32
C PHE A 61 -4.82 -4.05 -16.00
N PHE A 62 -5.25 -3.38 -14.93
CA PHE A 62 -4.46 -3.26 -13.70
C PHE A 62 -5.34 -3.20 -12.45
N VAL A 63 -4.94 -3.92 -11.41
CA VAL A 63 -5.51 -3.85 -10.07
C VAL A 63 -4.40 -3.54 -9.07
N ASN A 64 -4.61 -2.51 -8.25
CA ASN A 64 -3.84 -2.28 -7.04
C ASN A 64 -4.59 -2.88 -5.84
N ALA A 65 -4.00 -3.88 -5.20
CA ALA A 65 -4.35 -4.29 -3.86
C ALA A 65 -3.44 -3.59 -2.84
N THR A 66 -3.97 -3.19 -1.69
CA THR A 66 -3.20 -2.51 -0.65
C THR A 66 -2.95 -3.42 0.54
N ALA A 67 -1.67 -3.61 0.87
CA ALA A 67 -1.22 -4.32 2.06
C ALA A 67 -0.74 -3.31 3.10
N GLY A 68 -1.65 -2.93 4.00
CA GLY A 68 -1.47 -1.87 4.98
C GLY A 68 -1.94 -0.52 4.46
N THR A 69 -3.24 -0.26 4.51
CA THR A 69 -3.82 1.05 4.16
C THR A 69 -3.30 2.15 5.10
N THR A 70 -3.25 3.39 4.61
CA THR A 70 -2.56 4.47 5.34
C THR A 70 -3.26 4.84 6.65
N VAL A 71 -4.60 4.84 6.64
CA VAL A 71 -5.41 5.24 7.80
C VAL A 71 -5.66 4.04 8.72
N LEU A 72 -6.41 3.05 8.23
CA LEU A 72 -6.87 1.91 9.04
C LEU A 72 -5.81 0.81 9.22
N GLY A 73 -4.75 0.79 8.41
CA GLY A 73 -3.76 -0.30 8.44
C GLY A 73 -4.34 -1.63 7.95
N ALA A 74 -5.36 -1.58 7.09
CA ALA A 74 -6.06 -2.75 6.57
C ALA A 74 -5.22 -3.49 5.50
N PHE A 75 -5.43 -4.80 5.38
CA PHE A 75 -4.79 -5.64 4.36
C PHE A 75 -5.84 -6.27 3.47
N ASP A 76 -5.79 -5.97 2.19
CA ASP A 76 -6.64 -6.62 1.19
C ASP A 76 -6.34 -8.13 1.09
N ASP A 77 -7.36 -8.93 0.76
CA ASP A 77 -7.19 -10.37 0.51
C ASP A 77 -6.52 -10.59 -0.86
N LEU A 78 -5.19 -10.73 -0.84
CA LEU A 78 -4.39 -10.84 -2.07
C LEU A 78 -4.70 -12.11 -2.86
N ASN A 79 -5.09 -13.20 -2.20
CA ASN A 79 -5.42 -14.44 -2.90
C ASN A 79 -6.75 -14.28 -3.65
N ALA A 80 -7.78 -13.77 -2.98
CA ALA A 80 -9.07 -13.57 -3.62
C ALA A 80 -9.02 -12.53 -4.75
N ILE A 81 -8.20 -11.47 -4.60
CA ILE A 81 -7.97 -10.49 -5.67
C ILE A 81 -7.17 -11.11 -6.83
N ALA A 82 -6.17 -11.96 -6.53
CA ALA A 82 -5.41 -12.67 -7.55
C ALA A 82 -6.31 -13.60 -8.38
N ASP A 83 -7.29 -14.29 -7.78
CA ASP A 83 -8.26 -15.11 -8.51
C ASP A 83 -9.03 -14.28 -9.56
N VAL A 84 -9.48 -13.07 -9.20
CA VAL A 84 -10.12 -12.14 -10.14
C VAL A 84 -9.13 -11.70 -11.22
N CYS A 85 -7.91 -11.31 -10.84
CA CYS A 85 -6.92 -10.85 -11.81
C CYS A 85 -6.53 -11.94 -12.81
N GLU A 86 -6.38 -13.19 -12.37
CA GLU A 86 -6.07 -14.33 -13.25
C GLU A 86 -7.25 -14.65 -14.18
N LYS A 87 -8.49 -14.61 -13.67
CA LYS A 87 -9.71 -14.84 -14.48
C LYS A 87 -9.84 -13.84 -15.63
N TYR A 88 -9.51 -12.57 -15.41
CA TYR A 88 -9.69 -11.48 -16.38
C TYR A 88 -8.39 -11.02 -17.05
N GLY A 89 -7.24 -11.66 -16.77
CA GLY A 89 -5.95 -11.32 -17.37
C GLY A 89 -5.38 -9.96 -16.93
N LEU A 90 -5.65 -9.53 -15.70
CA LEU A 90 -5.24 -8.23 -15.17
C LEU A 90 -3.86 -8.28 -14.51
N TRP A 91 -3.12 -7.17 -14.58
CA TRP A 91 -1.90 -6.99 -13.80
C TRP A 91 -2.23 -6.74 -12.33
N LEU A 92 -1.85 -7.66 -11.45
CA LEU A 92 -1.94 -7.45 -10.00
C LEU A 92 -0.68 -6.79 -9.46
N HIS A 93 -0.83 -5.57 -8.97
CA HIS A 93 0.16 -4.86 -8.16
C HIS A 93 -0.26 -4.85 -6.69
N VAL A 94 0.71 -4.99 -5.79
CA VAL A 94 0.48 -4.78 -4.36
C VAL A 94 1.22 -3.55 -3.86
N ASP A 95 0.46 -2.53 -3.42
CA ASP A 95 0.99 -1.46 -2.60
C ASP A 95 1.20 -1.96 -1.17
N ALA A 96 2.41 -2.45 -0.89
CA ALA A 96 2.86 -2.82 0.44
C ALA A 96 3.81 -1.74 1.02
N CYS A 97 3.65 -0.47 0.61
CA CYS A 97 4.55 0.59 1.06
C CYS A 97 4.60 0.67 2.60
N LEU A 98 3.44 0.57 3.26
CA LEU A 98 3.35 0.54 4.72
C LEU A 98 3.48 -0.89 5.27
N GLY A 99 2.68 -1.84 4.80
CA GLY A 99 2.58 -3.19 5.37
C GLY A 99 3.65 -4.18 4.91
N GLY A 100 4.47 -3.88 3.90
CA GLY A 100 5.46 -4.80 3.33
C GLY A 100 6.53 -5.26 4.33
N SER A 101 6.73 -4.51 5.41
CA SER A 101 7.61 -4.90 6.51
C SER A 101 7.13 -6.16 7.23
N ALA A 102 5.84 -6.51 7.12
CA ALA A 102 5.28 -7.75 7.65
C ALA A 102 5.97 -9.01 7.10
N LEU A 103 6.63 -8.94 5.93
CA LEU A 103 7.46 -10.03 5.42
C LEU A 103 8.56 -10.48 6.40
N LEU A 104 9.05 -9.56 7.25
CA LEU A 104 10.09 -9.86 8.22
C LEU A 104 9.54 -10.38 9.54
N SER A 105 8.23 -10.23 9.79
CA SER A 105 7.60 -10.60 11.06
C SER A 105 7.50 -12.12 11.22
N TYR A 106 7.76 -12.60 12.44
CA TYR A 106 7.60 -14.02 12.74
C TYR A 106 6.14 -14.43 12.88
N ARG A 107 5.27 -13.52 13.35
CA ARG A 107 3.86 -13.84 13.66
C ARG A 107 2.85 -13.28 12.67
N ASN A 108 3.20 -12.26 11.89
CA ASN A 108 2.29 -11.47 11.07
C ASN A 108 2.62 -11.50 9.58
N HIS A 109 3.58 -12.32 9.13
CA HIS A 109 3.88 -12.48 7.70
C HIS A 109 2.68 -12.99 6.89
N TYR A 110 1.73 -13.69 7.53
CA TYR A 110 0.48 -14.14 6.91
C TYR A 110 -0.38 -12.99 6.34
N LEU A 111 -0.19 -11.76 6.82
CA LEU A 111 -0.88 -10.57 6.30
C LEU A 111 -0.56 -10.31 4.81
N LEU A 112 0.50 -10.93 4.28
CA LEU A 112 0.91 -10.86 2.88
C LEU A 112 0.73 -12.19 2.15
N ALA A 113 -0.09 -13.10 2.67
CA ALA A 113 -0.43 -14.35 1.98
C ALA A 113 -1.02 -14.05 0.59
N GLY A 114 -0.45 -14.66 -0.46
CA GLY A 114 -0.81 -14.40 -1.87
C GLY A 114 0.09 -13.39 -2.59
N LEU A 115 1.06 -12.75 -1.89
CA LEU A 115 2.01 -11.82 -2.52
C LEU A 115 2.81 -12.46 -3.66
N ASP A 116 3.10 -13.77 -3.56
CA ASP A 116 3.79 -14.55 -4.58
C ASP A 116 3.00 -14.69 -5.89
N ARG A 117 1.67 -14.48 -5.90
CA ARG A 117 0.82 -14.49 -7.10
C ARG A 117 0.85 -13.17 -7.87
N THR A 118 1.46 -12.14 -7.30
CA THR A 118 1.45 -10.78 -7.85
C THR A 118 2.50 -10.60 -8.96
N LYS A 119 2.29 -9.59 -9.81
CA LYS A 119 3.23 -9.25 -10.88
C LYS A 119 4.22 -8.18 -10.46
N SER A 120 3.83 -7.28 -9.55
CA SER A 120 4.72 -6.33 -8.90
C SER A 120 4.25 -5.97 -7.49
N PHE A 121 5.17 -5.48 -6.67
CA PHE A 121 4.81 -4.85 -5.40
C PHE A 121 5.75 -3.71 -5.04
N ALA A 122 5.26 -2.76 -4.25
CA ALA A 122 6.03 -1.65 -3.70
C ALA A 122 6.20 -1.81 -2.18
N TRP A 123 7.36 -1.44 -1.65
CA TRP A 123 7.63 -1.49 -0.20
C TRP A 123 8.53 -0.34 0.24
N ASN A 124 8.20 0.32 1.35
CA ASN A 124 8.99 1.42 1.90
C ASN A 124 9.61 1.05 3.26
N PRO A 125 10.87 0.58 3.30
CA PRO A 125 11.63 0.44 4.54
C PRO A 125 11.73 1.73 5.35
N HIS A 126 11.55 2.90 4.74
CA HIS A 126 11.52 4.16 5.48
C HIS A 126 10.27 4.37 6.34
N LYS A 127 9.26 3.50 6.22
CA LYS A 127 8.07 3.50 7.09
C LYS A 127 8.34 2.59 8.30
N SER A 128 7.75 1.41 8.33
CA SER A 128 7.74 0.56 9.55
C SER A 128 9.12 0.03 9.97
N LEU A 129 10.14 0.03 9.11
CA LEU A 129 11.51 -0.34 9.52
C LEU A 129 12.36 0.85 10.00
N GLY A 130 11.87 2.08 9.84
CA GLY A 130 12.55 3.29 10.29
C GLY A 130 13.82 3.65 9.51
N ALA A 131 13.94 3.24 8.24
CA ALA A 131 15.04 3.73 7.40
C ALA A 131 14.89 5.25 7.16
N PRO A 132 15.99 6.04 7.12
CA PRO A 132 15.87 7.47 6.83
C PRO A 132 15.26 7.75 5.45
N LEU A 133 14.36 8.74 5.36
CA LEU A 133 13.71 9.13 4.11
C LEU A 133 14.73 9.57 3.03
N GLN A 134 14.54 9.23 1.75
CA GLN A 134 13.59 8.26 1.18
C GLN A 134 14.23 6.86 1.08
N CYS A 135 13.44 5.80 1.23
CA CYS A 135 13.88 4.43 0.95
C CYS A 135 12.67 3.61 0.49
N SER A 136 12.46 3.50 -0.81
CA SER A 136 11.31 2.86 -1.43
C SER A 136 11.78 1.89 -2.49
N LEU A 137 11.20 0.70 -2.50
CA LEU A 137 11.52 -0.37 -3.44
C LEU A 137 10.29 -0.65 -4.29
N PHE A 138 10.53 -0.81 -5.58
CA PHE A 138 9.58 -1.41 -6.51
C PHE A 138 10.18 -2.73 -6.98
N LEU A 139 9.42 -3.82 -6.85
CA LEU A 139 9.82 -5.15 -7.28
C LEU A 139 8.84 -5.64 -8.33
N THR A 140 9.34 -6.30 -9.36
CA THR A 140 8.54 -6.94 -10.41
C THR A 140 9.00 -8.38 -10.57
N ARG A 141 8.06 -9.25 -10.89
CA ARG A 141 8.33 -10.67 -11.18
C ARG A 141 9.03 -10.84 -12.52
N GLU A 142 8.83 -9.92 -13.46
CA GLU A 142 9.41 -9.98 -14.78
C GLU A 142 10.78 -9.27 -14.84
N ARG A 143 11.84 -10.05 -15.13
CA ARG A 143 13.25 -9.62 -15.05
C ARG A 143 13.57 -8.36 -15.87
N ASP A 144 13.10 -8.30 -17.11
CA ASP A 144 13.51 -7.27 -18.08
C ASP A 144 12.43 -6.21 -18.33
N LEU A 145 11.29 -6.29 -17.63
CA LEU A 145 10.15 -5.38 -17.80
C LEU A 145 10.56 -3.91 -17.70
N LEU A 146 11.31 -3.57 -16.64
CA LEU A 146 11.71 -2.18 -16.39
C LEU A 146 12.66 -1.65 -17.47
N THR A 147 13.57 -2.50 -17.96
CA THR A 147 14.44 -2.14 -19.09
C THR A 147 13.59 -1.92 -20.35
N ARG A 148 12.71 -2.86 -20.70
CA ARG A 148 11.85 -2.74 -21.89
C ARG A 148 10.92 -1.52 -21.82
N CYS A 149 10.46 -1.16 -20.64
CA CYS A 149 9.51 -0.06 -20.44
C CYS A 149 10.19 1.33 -20.42
N ASN A 150 11.37 1.44 -19.81
CA ASN A 150 11.98 2.74 -19.51
C ASN A 150 13.21 3.05 -20.37
N SER A 151 13.76 2.06 -21.07
CA SER A 151 14.96 2.26 -21.85
C SER A 151 14.72 3.20 -23.03
N ILE A 152 15.60 4.18 -23.16
CA ILE A 152 15.75 5.02 -24.34
C ILE A 152 17.17 4.84 -24.83
N GLN A 153 17.37 4.75 -26.14
CA GLN A 153 18.72 4.61 -26.68
C GLN A 153 19.50 5.92 -26.48
N VAL A 154 20.49 5.89 -25.60
CA VAL A 154 21.30 7.06 -25.24
C VAL A 154 22.79 6.71 -25.30
N ASN A 155 23.47 7.16 -26.36
CA ASN A 155 24.85 6.78 -26.67
C ASN A 155 25.90 7.35 -25.70
N TYR A 156 25.57 8.37 -24.90
CA TYR A 156 26.54 9.02 -24.00
C TYR A 156 26.60 8.41 -22.58
N LEU A 157 25.63 7.59 -22.18
CA LEU A 157 25.50 7.10 -20.80
C LEU A 157 25.62 5.57 -20.68
N PHE A 158 25.09 4.85 -21.67
CA PHE A 158 24.99 3.39 -21.67
C PHE A 158 25.81 2.76 -22.81
N GLN A 159 27.09 3.15 -22.89
CA GLN A 159 28.03 2.53 -23.82
C GLN A 159 28.13 1.02 -23.57
N GLN A 160 28.08 0.22 -24.62
CA GLN A 160 28.11 -1.24 -24.52
C GLN A 160 29.53 -1.81 -24.61
N ASP A 161 30.52 -0.98 -24.96
CA ASP A 161 31.94 -1.31 -25.16
C ASP A 161 32.82 -0.96 -23.95
N LYS A 162 32.23 -0.89 -22.74
CA LYS A 162 32.98 -0.66 -21.50
C LYS A 162 33.86 -1.86 -21.15
N PHE A 163 34.91 -1.61 -20.36
CA PHE A 163 35.89 -2.63 -19.93
C PHE A 163 35.37 -3.58 -18.83
N TYR A 164 34.09 -3.49 -18.46
CA TYR A 164 33.43 -4.30 -17.43
C TYR A 164 32.07 -4.79 -17.92
N ASP A 165 31.45 -5.72 -17.20
CA ASP A 165 30.11 -6.22 -17.53
C ASP A 165 29.05 -5.11 -17.36
N VAL A 166 28.56 -4.57 -18.48
CA VAL A 166 27.55 -3.51 -18.52
C VAL A 166 26.18 -3.95 -18.00
N SER A 167 25.96 -5.24 -17.73
CA SER A 167 24.73 -5.73 -17.10
C SER A 167 24.50 -5.15 -15.68
N TYR A 168 25.57 -4.65 -15.05
CA TYR A 168 25.53 -3.95 -13.76
C TYR A 168 25.07 -2.48 -13.89
N ASP A 169 25.03 -1.90 -15.10
CA ASP A 169 24.52 -0.55 -15.33
C ASP A 169 22.99 -0.55 -15.29
N THR A 170 22.41 -0.02 -14.20
CA THR A 170 20.95 -0.10 -13.96
C THR A 170 20.15 1.12 -14.41
N GLY A 171 20.79 2.13 -15.00
CA GLY A 171 20.13 3.41 -15.32
C GLY A 171 18.94 3.28 -16.28
N ASN A 172 19.03 2.40 -17.28
CA ASN A 172 17.95 2.14 -18.26
C ASN A 172 16.70 1.47 -17.68
N LYS A 173 16.71 1.08 -16.41
CA LYS A 173 15.53 0.51 -15.72
C LYS A 173 14.66 1.59 -15.06
N SER A 174 15.13 2.84 -15.00
CA SER A 174 14.56 3.90 -14.18
C SER A 174 14.03 5.04 -15.05
N ILE A 175 12.95 5.68 -14.60
CA ILE A 175 12.47 6.94 -15.18
C ILE A 175 13.38 8.13 -14.83
N GLN A 176 14.19 8.00 -13.77
CA GLN A 176 15.19 8.99 -13.37
C GLN A 176 16.54 8.71 -14.05
N CYS A 177 17.24 9.76 -14.47
CA CYS A 177 18.63 9.69 -14.93
C CYS A 177 19.59 9.61 -13.72
N GLY A 178 19.87 10.73 -13.06
CA GLY A 178 20.60 10.74 -11.79
C GLY A 178 19.73 10.20 -10.65
N ARG A 179 20.28 9.32 -9.82
CA ARG A 179 19.53 8.65 -8.73
C ARG A 179 20.35 8.56 -7.45
N LYS A 180 19.69 8.84 -6.31
CA LYS A 180 20.30 8.80 -4.97
C LYS A 180 20.62 7.37 -4.52
N ILE A 181 21.69 7.21 -3.74
CA ILE A 181 22.09 5.92 -3.16
C ILE A 181 21.27 5.65 -1.89
N ASP A 182 20.00 5.27 -2.05
CA ASP A 182 19.13 4.95 -0.91
C ASP A 182 19.26 3.49 -0.42
N ALA A 183 19.83 2.61 -1.24
CA ALA A 183 20.02 1.20 -0.90
C ALA A 183 21.06 1.00 0.22
N PHE A 184 22.08 1.86 0.29
CA PHE A 184 23.21 1.69 1.23
C PHE A 184 22.78 1.81 2.69
N LYS A 185 22.00 2.83 3.04
CA LYS A 185 21.48 3.01 4.41
C LYS A 185 20.63 1.81 4.86
N PHE A 186 19.80 1.28 3.97
CA PHE A 186 18.98 0.11 4.28
C PHE A 186 19.84 -1.16 4.39
N TRP A 187 20.78 -1.37 3.48
CA TRP A 187 21.75 -2.46 3.56
C TRP A 187 22.54 -2.43 4.87
N LEU A 188 23.05 -1.27 5.29
CA LEU A 188 23.80 -1.12 6.54
C LEU A 188 22.92 -1.46 7.76
N MET A 189 21.68 -0.99 7.76
CA MET A 189 20.70 -1.34 8.79
C MET A 189 20.44 -2.85 8.85
N LEU A 190 20.28 -3.52 7.70
CA LEU A 190 20.12 -4.97 7.61
C LEU A 190 21.35 -5.70 8.14
N LYS A 191 22.57 -5.24 7.82
CA LYS A 191 23.82 -5.84 8.31
C LYS A 191 23.99 -5.65 9.82
N ALA A 192 23.64 -4.47 10.34
CA ALA A 192 23.79 -4.16 11.76
C ALA A 192 22.76 -4.89 12.65
N ARG A 193 21.51 -5.02 12.20
CA ARG A 193 20.43 -5.61 13.01
C ARG A 193 20.13 -7.07 12.69
N GLY A 194 20.29 -7.47 11.43
CA GLY A 194 19.82 -8.74 10.90
C GLY A 194 18.30 -8.76 10.69
N TYR A 195 17.83 -9.61 9.75
CA TYR A 195 16.41 -9.76 9.41
C TYR A 195 15.55 -10.13 10.63
N GLY A 196 16.02 -11.07 11.46
CA GLY A 196 15.26 -11.53 12.63
C GLY A 196 15.03 -10.45 13.69
N SER A 197 15.97 -9.52 13.88
CA SER A 197 15.76 -8.42 14.82
C SER A 197 14.71 -7.43 14.32
N PHE A 198 14.66 -7.17 13.01
CA PHE A 198 13.59 -6.38 12.41
C PHE A 198 12.22 -7.05 12.57
N GLY A 199 12.15 -8.37 12.39
CA GLY A 199 10.94 -9.14 12.64
C GLY A 199 10.40 -8.96 14.06
N ARG A 200 11.28 -9.13 15.06
CA ARG A 200 10.92 -8.93 16.48
C ARG A 200 10.48 -7.50 16.79
N LEU A 201 11.14 -6.49 16.21
CA LEU A 201 10.76 -5.08 16.41
C LEU A 201 9.37 -4.80 15.86
N LEU A 202 9.07 -5.32 14.67
CA LEU A 202 7.74 -5.17 14.07
C LEU A 202 6.67 -5.89 14.89
N ASP A 203 6.95 -7.13 15.28
CA ASP A 203 6.07 -7.92 16.15
C ASP A 203 5.78 -7.23 17.47
N HIS A 204 6.80 -6.62 18.08
CA HIS A 204 6.63 -5.84 19.29
C HIS A 204 5.77 -4.59 19.07
N ALA A 205 6.00 -3.85 17.97
CA ALA A 205 5.21 -2.66 17.67
C ALA A 205 3.72 -2.97 17.43
N ILE A 206 3.41 -4.12 16.79
CA ILE A 206 2.03 -4.62 16.66
C ILE A 206 1.47 -5.04 18.04
N ASP A 207 2.27 -5.63 18.93
CA ASP A 207 1.78 -5.94 20.30
C ASP A 207 1.50 -4.66 21.10
N ILE A 208 2.31 -3.61 20.93
CA ILE A 208 2.08 -2.32 21.57
C ILE A 208 0.78 -1.68 21.08
N SER A 209 0.41 -1.83 19.79
CA SER A 209 -0.88 -1.33 19.30
C SER A 209 -2.05 -2.05 19.97
N LYS A 210 -1.96 -3.38 20.20
CA LYS A 210 -2.95 -4.14 20.96
C LYS A 210 -3.05 -3.66 22.41
N VAL A 211 -1.92 -3.40 23.08
CA VAL A 211 -1.92 -2.83 24.43
C VAL A 211 -2.60 -1.47 24.46
N LEU A 212 -2.39 -0.62 23.44
CA LEU A 212 -3.08 0.66 23.32
C LEU A 212 -4.60 0.48 23.19
N VAL A 213 -5.06 -0.44 22.33
CA VAL A 213 -6.48 -0.78 22.18
C VAL A 213 -7.10 -1.20 23.51
N GLU A 214 -6.44 -2.10 24.25
CA GLU A 214 -6.94 -2.54 25.56
C GLU A 214 -6.99 -1.40 26.59
N LYS A 215 -5.97 -0.53 26.61
CA LYS A 215 -5.98 0.65 27.48
C LYS A 215 -7.07 1.65 27.11
N ILE A 216 -7.43 1.77 25.83
CA ILE A 216 -8.54 2.59 25.37
C ILE A 216 -9.86 2.00 25.86
N LYS A 217 -10.08 0.70 25.66
CA LYS A 217 -11.29 -0.02 26.12
C LYS A 217 -11.49 0.11 27.64
N GLN A 218 -10.43 -0.05 28.42
CA GLN A 218 -10.46 0.09 29.89
C GLN A 218 -10.84 1.49 30.38
N ARG A 219 -10.62 2.54 29.57
CA ARG A 219 -10.97 3.93 29.93
C ARG A 219 -12.45 4.27 29.65
N GLY A 220 -13.22 3.34 29.10
CA GLY A 220 -14.66 3.43 28.90
C GLY A 220 -15.08 4.07 27.57
N THR A 221 -16.17 3.54 27.00
CA THR A 221 -16.76 3.97 25.72
C THR A 221 -17.32 5.40 25.76
N GLU A 222 -17.61 5.92 26.95
CA GLU A 222 -18.01 7.32 27.16
C GLU A 222 -16.89 8.31 26.86
N ARG A 223 -15.62 7.88 26.96
CA ARG A 223 -14.45 8.75 26.79
C ARG A 223 -13.76 8.53 25.47
N PHE A 224 -13.68 7.29 25.00
CA PHE A 224 -13.03 6.95 23.76
C PHE A 224 -13.89 5.99 22.96
N ARG A 225 -13.93 6.19 21.65
CA ARG A 225 -14.60 5.30 20.71
C ARG A 225 -13.60 4.80 19.68
N LEU A 226 -13.32 3.51 19.67
CA LEU A 226 -12.53 2.89 18.61
C LEU A 226 -13.31 2.99 17.29
N VAL A 227 -12.59 3.27 16.20
CA VAL A 227 -13.16 3.26 14.84
C VAL A 227 -13.45 1.82 14.39
N LEU A 228 -12.59 0.87 14.77
CA LEU A 228 -12.74 -0.55 14.46
C LEU A 228 -12.74 -1.36 15.76
N GLU A 229 -13.43 -2.50 15.76
CA GLU A 229 -13.38 -3.44 16.89
C GLU A 229 -12.01 -4.13 16.99
N ASP A 230 -11.43 -4.47 15.82
CA ASP A 230 -10.15 -5.17 15.68
C ASP A 230 -9.27 -4.54 14.59
N TYR A 231 -7.98 -4.33 14.91
CA TYR A 231 -6.98 -3.75 14.01
C TYR A 231 -5.99 -4.83 13.53
N GLN A 232 -5.64 -4.81 12.24
CA GLN A 232 -4.71 -5.78 11.66
C GLN A 232 -3.23 -5.38 11.83
N TYR A 233 -2.94 -4.11 12.11
CA TYR A 233 -1.57 -3.56 12.13
C TYR A 233 -1.33 -2.60 13.31
N MET A 234 -0.39 -1.68 13.13
CA MET A 234 0.00 -0.70 14.16
C MET A 234 -0.91 0.54 14.21
N ASN A 235 -1.80 0.71 13.22
CA ASN A 235 -2.74 1.82 13.15
C ASN A 235 -3.87 1.61 14.15
N VAL A 236 -4.07 2.54 15.08
CA VAL A 236 -5.19 2.54 16.04
C VAL A 236 -5.95 3.85 15.89
N CYS A 237 -7.09 3.81 15.22
CA CYS A 237 -7.93 4.98 14.96
C CYS A 237 -9.06 5.06 15.99
N PHE A 238 -9.20 6.17 16.69
CA PHE A 238 -10.25 6.33 17.70
C PHE A 238 -10.62 7.81 17.88
N TRP A 239 -11.86 8.06 18.30
CA TRP A 239 -12.27 9.37 18.78
C TRP A 239 -12.03 9.49 20.28
N TYR A 240 -11.55 10.66 20.70
CA TYR A 240 -11.72 11.12 22.07
C TYR A 240 -13.02 11.91 22.16
N ILE A 241 -13.90 11.55 23.09
CA ILE A 241 -15.16 12.23 23.33
C ILE A 241 -14.94 13.29 24.43
N PRO A 242 -15.00 14.60 24.10
CA PRO A 242 -14.84 15.68 25.07
C PRO A 242 -15.90 15.61 26.17
N LYS A 243 -15.58 16.08 27.38
CA LYS A 243 -16.51 16.08 28.53
C LYS A 243 -17.87 16.72 28.18
N ALA A 244 -17.84 17.83 27.43
CA ALA A 244 -19.04 18.57 27.02
C ALA A 244 -19.98 17.81 26.06
N LEU A 245 -19.53 16.67 25.52
CA LEU A 245 -20.28 15.83 24.59
C LEU A 245 -20.69 14.48 25.20
N ARG A 246 -20.25 14.15 26.42
CA ARG A 246 -20.54 12.85 27.05
C ARG A 246 -21.96 12.80 27.58
N GLY A 247 -22.64 11.67 27.39
CA GLY A 247 -24.02 11.47 27.84
C GLY A 247 -25.09 12.27 27.08
N LEU A 248 -24.68 13.02 26.05
CA LEU A 248 -25.61 13.68 25.13
C LEU A 248 -26.00 12.71 24.01
N GLU A 249 -27.18 12.93 23.43
CA GLU A 249 -27.62 12.21 22.23
C GLU A 249 -26.72 12.54 21.03
N GLU A 250 -26.41 11.52 20.22
CA GLU A 250 -25.50 11.64 19.07
C GLU A 250 -26.20 12.14 17.82
N THR A 251 -26.65 13.39 17.86
CA THR A 251 -27.27 14.06 16.72
C THR A 251 -26.22 14.44 15.64
N PRO A 252 -26.64 14.83 14.42
CA PRO A 252 -25.72 15.38 13.42
C PRO A 252 -24.87 16.55 13.95
N GLU A 253 -25.45 17.44 14.77
CA GLU A 253 -24.75 18.56 15.40
C GLU A 253 -23.72 18.06 16.44
N TRP A 254 -24.03 16.98 17.16
CA TRP A 254 -23.07 16.34 18.06
C TRP A 254 -21.85 15.84 17.29
N ARG A 255 -22.08 15.18 16.13
CA ARG A 255 -21.00 14.67 15.28
C ARG A 255 -20.17 15.81 14.72
N GLU A 256 -20.82 16.86 14.21
CA GLU A 256 -20.14 18.07 13.73
C GLU A 256 -19.23 18.65 14.82
N ARG A 257 -19.76 18.84 16.04
CA ARG A 257 -18.98 19.32 17.20
C ARG A 257 -17.82 18.40 17.58
N LEU A 258 -17.92 17.09 17.36
CA LEU A 258 -16.82 16.15 17.60
C LEU A 258 -15.68 16.34 16.59
N TYR A 259 -16.00 16.69 15.35
CA TYR A 259 -15.01 16.91 14.27
C TYR A 259 -14.43 18.32 14.25
N THR A 260 -15.12 19.29 14.86
CA THR A 260 -14.58 20.64 15.04
C THR A 260 -13.45 20.60 16.06
N VAL A 261 -12.20 20.68 15.58
CA VAL A 261 -11.03 20.88 16.44
C VAL A 261 -11.28 22.14 17.27
N SER A 262 -11.32 22.00 18.58
CA SER A 262 -11.46 23.14 19.48
C SER A 262 -10.23 24.04 19.28
N ASN A 263 -10.43 25.23 18.71
CA ASN A 263 -9.40 26.28 18.68
C ASN A 263 -8.97 26.65 20.10
#